data_AF-A0A8J5W513-F1
#
_entry.id   AF-A0A8J5W513-F1
#
_cell.length_a   1.000
_cell.length_b   1.000
_cell.length_c   1.000
_cell.angle_alpha   90.00
_cell.angle_beta   90.00
_cell.angle_gamma   90.00
#
_symmetry.space_group_name_H-M   'P 1'
#
loop_
_entity.id
_entity.type
_entity.pdbx_description
1 polymer ?
#
loop_
_entity_poly.entity_id
_entity_poly.type
_entity_poly.pdbx_seq_one_letter_code
_entity_poly.pdbx_strand_id
1 'polypeptide(L)'
;MSSKHNTWPVMLIPYNLPPWICMKQTSLILSMIIPGPSSPRNDIDIYLDLLVDELLKLRNGVETYDASARKKFSLRAALLWTLNDFRALAYLYGWSTGGKYACPSCAILTKSFRPKKGGKFCYMGHRRWLPPNHIYRKLNSQFATL
;
A
#
# COMPACT_ATOMS: atom_id res chain seq x y z
N MET A 1 8.44 26.23 7.69
CA MET A 1 7.01 25.99 8.00
C MET A 1 6.68 24.54 7.72
N SER A 2 6.52 23.70 8.75
CA SER A 2 6.05 22.32 8.58
C SER A 2 4.53 22.35 8.44
N SER A 3 3.98 22.08 7.26
CA SER A 3 2.53 21.95 7.13
C SER A 3 2.06 20.77 7.99
N LYS A 4 1.09 21.02 8.89
CA LYS A 4 0.45 19.99 9.74
C LYS A 4 -0.67 19.24 8.99
N HIS A 5 -0.69 19.31 7.66
CA HIS A 5 -1.77 18.79 6.84
C HIS A 5 -1.35 17.47 6.21
N ASN A 6 -2.08 16.40 6.51
CA ASN A 6 -1.84 15.07 5.98
C ASN A 6 -2.95 14.71 4.98
N THR A 7 -2.62 14.61 3.70
CA THR A 7 -3.60 14.29 2.66
C THR A 7 -3.39 12.85 2.19
N TRP A 8 -4.48 12.09 2.00
CA TRP A 8 -4.44 10.70 1.57
C TRP A 8 -5.02 10.56 0.17
N PRO A 9 -4.18 10.49 -0.87
CA PRO A 9 -4.64 10.27 -2.23
C PRO A 9 -4.91 8.79 -2.49
N VAL A 10 -5.99 8.49 -3.21
CA VAL A 10 -6.27 7.18 -3.79
C VAL A 10 -6.09 7.29 -5.30
N MET A 11 -5.07 6.60 -5.81
CA MET A 11 -4.69 6.62 -7.22
C MET A 11 -4.94 5.25 -7.86
N LEU A 12 -5.46 5.25 -9.07
CA LEU A 12 -5.62 4.08 -9.92
C LEU A 12 -4.57 4.09 -11.02
N ILE A 13 -3.99 2.92 -11.29
CA ILE A 13 -2.96 2.74 -12.30
C ILE A 13 -3.50 1.78 -13.37
N PRO A 14 -3.67 2.23 -14.63
CA PRO A 14 -4.10 1.36 -15.71
C PRO A 14 -2.95 0.47 -16.18
N TYR A 15 -3.01 -0.82 -15.84
CA TYR A 15 -1.98 -1.82 -16.16
C TYR A 15 -2.05 -2.38 -17.60
N ASN A 16 -2.94 -1.88 -18.44
CA ASN A 16 -3.03 -2.25 -19.85
C ASN A 16 -1.95 -1.58 -20.74
N LEU A 17 -1.21 -0.62 -20.20
CA LEU A 17 -0.12 0.07 -20.90
C LEU A 17 1.23 -0.58 -20.58
N PRO A 18 2.22 -0.47 -21.48
CA PRO A 18 3.57 -0.95 -21.21
C PRO A 18 4.18 -0.35 -19.93
N PRO A 19 5.09 -1.06 -19.24
CA PRO A 19 5.64 -0.65 -17.94
C PRO A 19 6.27 0.75 -17.91
N TRP A 20 6.88 1.17 -19.02
CA TRP A 20 7.50 2.50 -19.15
C TRP A 20 6.49 3.66 -19.31
N ILE A 21 5.21 3.35 -19.50
CA ILE A 21 4.13 4.32 -19.63
C ILE A 21 3.23 4.28 -18.40
N CYS A 22 2.80 3.09 -17.94
CA CYS A 22 1.77 2.98 -16.90
C CYS A 22 2.14 3.67 -15.58
N MET A 23 3.44 3.76 -15.26
CA MET A 23 3.94 4.43 -14.04
C MET A 23 4.23 5.92 -14.22
N LYS A 24 3.99 6.51 -15.40
CA LYS A 24 4.14 7.95 -15.60
C LYS A 24 3.02 8.69 -14.89
N GLN A 25 3.32 9.88 -14.36
CA GLN A 25 2.34 10.73 -13.67
C GLN A 25 1.09 11.00 -14.54
N THR A 26 1.26 11.16 -15.85
CA THR A 26 0.17 11.38 -16.81
C THR A 26 -0.75 10.17 -17.01
N SER A 27 -0.34 8.99 -16.58
CA SER A 27 -1.13 7.75 -16.64
C SER A 27 -1.80 7.41 -15.31
N LEU A 28 -1.46 8.11 -14.22
CA LEU A 28 -2.12 7.94 -12.93
C LEU A 28 -3.48 8.62 -12.94
N ILE A 29 -4.51 7.90 -12.53
CA ILE A 29 -5.85 8.45 -12.36
C ILE A 29 -6.04 8.74 -10.87
N LEU A 30 -6.17 10.01 -10.51
CA LEU A 30 -6.53 10.40 -9.15
C LEU A 30 -8.03 10.18 -8.95
N SER A 31 -8.39 9.09 -8.27
CA SER A 31 -9.79 8.73 -8.02
C SER A 31 -10.37 9.52 -6.85
N MET A 32 -9.61 9.67 -5.76
CA MET A 32 -10.08 10.36 -4.57
C MET A 32 -8.95 11.08 -3.83
N ILE A 33 -9.28 12.19 -3.18
CA ILE A 33 -8.44 12.86 -2.19
C ILE A 33 -9.19 12.85 -0.87
N ILE A 34 -8.67 12.17 0.14
CA ILE A 34 -9.20 12.23 1.50
C ILE A 34 -8.46 13.37 2.23
N PRO A 35 -9.16 14.46 2.60
CA PRO A 35 -8.53 15.64 3.17
C PRO A 35 -8.03 15.39 4.60
N GLY A 36 -6.91 16.03 4.93
CA GLY A 36 -6.34 16.05 6.28
C GLY A 36 -7.03 17.03 7.22
N PRO A 37 -6.51 17.22 8.45
CA PRO A 37 -5.13 16.95 8.87
C PRO A 37 -4.89 15.56 9.50
N SER A 38 -5.95 14.85 9.86
CA SER A 38 -5.89 13.54 10.52
C SER A 38 -5.95 12.41 9.50
N SER A 39 -5.38 11.25 9.85
CA SER A 39 -5.58 10.03 9.05
C SER A 39 -7.04 9.56 9.13
N PRO A 40 -7.59 8.94 8.07
CA PRO A 40 -8.95 8.41 8.06
C PRO A 40 -9.19 7.29 9.08
N ARG A 41 -8.12 6.63 9.56
CA ARG A 41 -8.18 5.57 10.57
C ARG A 41 -9.21 4.49 10.20
N ASN A 42 -10.28 4.40 10.99
CA ASN A 42 -11.32 3.39 10.85
C ASN A 42 -12.34 3.76 9.79
N ASP A 43 -12.41 5.03 9.37
CA ASP A 43 -13.41 5.54 8.43
C ASP A 43 -12.94 5.38 6.96
N ILE A 44 -11.79 4.74 6.73
CA ILE A 44 -11.21 4.54 5.40
C ILE A 44 -12.13 3.74 4.47
N ASP A 45 -12.91 2.82 5.04
CA ASP A 45 -13.89 1.99 4.36
C ASP A 45 -15.03 2.84 3.77
N ILE A 46 -15.55 3.80 4.54
CA ILE A 46 -16.60 4.74 4.09
C ILE A 46 -16.13 5.52 2.85
N TYR A 47 -14.87 5.96 2.84
CA TYR A 47 -14.31 6.65 1.67
C TYR A 47 -14.16 5.72 0.47
N LEU A 48 -13.72 4.48 0.69
CA LEU A 48 -13.46 3.54 -0.41
C LEU A 48 -14.72 2.87 -0.96
N ASP A 49 -15.83 2.88 -0.23
CA ASP A 49 -17.08 2.22 -0.62
C ASP A 49 -17.55 2.64 -2.03
N LEU A 50 -17.52 3.95 -2.31
CA LEU A 50 -17.86 4.50 -3.63
C LEU A 50 -16.95 3.95 -4.74
N LEU A 51 -15.65 3.86 -4.48
CA LEU A 51 -14.69 3.32 -5.44
C LEU A 51 -14.90 1.83 -5.65
N VAL A 52 -15.19 1.07 -4.59
CA VAL A 52 -15.48 -0.36 -4.68
C VAL A 52 -16.72 -0.60 -5.54
N ASP A 53 -17.79 0.17 -5.34
CA ASP A 53 -19.00 0.10 -6.14
C ASP A 53 -18.74 0.37 -7.63
N GLU A 54 -17.95 1.39 -7.96
CA GLU A 54 -17.58 1.69 -9.33
C GLU A 54 -16.72 0.59 -9.96
N LEU A 55 -15.77 0.03 -9.22
CA LEU A 55 -14.95 -1.08 -9.67
C LEU A 55 -15.77 -2.35 -9.91
N LEU A 56 -16.80 -2.62 -9.09
CA LEU A 56 -17.72 -3.74 -9.29
C LEU A 56 -18.60 -3.54 -10.54
N LYS A 57 -19.06 -2.32 -10.81
CA LYS A 57 -19.75 -1.98 -12.06
C LYS A 57 -18.84 -2.20 -13.27
N LEU A 58 -17.61 -1.71 -13.21
CA LEU A 58 -16.61 -1.91 -14.26
C LEU A 58 -16.26 -3.40 -14.45
N ARG A 59 -16.28 -4.22 -13.39
CA ARG A 59 -16.06 -5.66 -13.51
C ARG A 59 -17.15 -6.35 -14.34
N ASN A 60 -18.42 -5.95 -14.16
CA ASN A 60 -19.55 -6.47 -14.94
C ASN A 60 -19.56 -5.92 -16.38
N GLY A 61 -19.10 -4.68 -16.54
CA GLY A 61 -18.95 -3.98 -17.80
C GLY A 61 -19.90 -2.81 -17.91
N VAL A 62 -19.37 -1.68 -18.38
CA VAL A 62 -20.12 -0.43 -18.57
C VAL A 62 -20.09 -0.06 -20.05
N GLU A 63 -21.23 0.29 -20.62
CA GLU A 63 -21.29 0.78 -22.00
C GLU A 63 -20.51 2.10 -22.11
N THR A 64 -19.45 2.11 -22.91
CA THR A 64 -18.55 3.25 -23.09
C THR A 64 -18.40 3.54 -24.58
N TYR A 65 -18.31 4.82 -24.94
CA TYR A 65 -18.10 5.23 -26.32
C TYR A 65 -16.60 5.43 -26.61
N ASP A 66 -16.08 4.70 -27.60
CA ASP A 66 -14.73 4.91 -28.12
C ASP A 66 -14.78 5.97 -29.23
N ALA A 67 -14.21 7.14 -28.97
CA ALA A 67 -14.17 8.24 -29.92
C ALA A 67 -13.27 7.95 -31.14
N SER A 68 -12.23 7.13 -30.99
CA SER A 68 -11.32 6.77 -32.08
C SER A 68 -11.99 5.79 -33.04
N ALA A 69 -12.62 4.75 -32.51
CA ALA A 69 -13.34 3.75 -33.30
C ALA A 69 -14.79 4.16 -33.64
N ARG A 70 -15.27 5.29 -33.12
CA ARG A 70 -16.64 5.80 -33.26
C ARG A 70 -17.73 4.76 -32.97
N LYS A 71 -17.51 3.93 -31.96
CA LYS A 71 -18.42 2.84 -31.61
C LYS A 71 -18.52 2.69 -30.10
N LYS A 72 -19.67 2.17 -29.65
CA LYS A 72 -19.83 1.76 -28.27
C LYS A 72 -19.20 0.39 -28.04
N PHE A 73 -18.63 0.19 -26.87
CA PHE A 73 -18.09 -1.09 -26.42
C PHE A 73 -18.36 -1.28 -24.93
N SER A 74 -18.33 -2.52 -24.45
CA SER A 74 -18.41 -2.82 -23.02
C SER A 74 -17.01 -2.67 -22.41
N LEU A 75 -16.78 -1.57 -21.69
CA LEU A 75 -15.55 -1.37 -20.95
C LEU A 75 -15.59 -2.21 -19.68
N ARG A 76 -14.57 -3.06 -19.51
CA ARG A 76 -14.38 -3.87 -18.31
C ARG A 76 -13.04 -3.58 -17.66
N ALA A 77 -13.02 -3.62 -16.33
CA ALA A 77 -11.78 -3.54 -15.56
C ALA A 77 -11.80 -4.56 -14.42
N ALA A 78 -10.61 -5.01 -14.03
CA ALA A 78 -10.40 -5.85 -12.87
C ALA A 78 -9.28 -5.26 -12.01
N LEU A 79 -9.48 -5.25 -10.69
CA LEU A 79 -8.46 -4.85 -9.73
C LEU A 79 -7.48 -6.02 -9.53
N LEU A 80 -6.19 -5.79 -9.81
CA LEU A 80 -5.15 -6.81 -9.65
C LEU A 80 -4.60 -6.85 -8.21
N TRP A 81 -4.11 -5.72 -7.72
CA TRP A 81 -3.60 -5.56 -6.36
C TRP A 81 -3.62 -4.08 -5.95
N THR A 82 -3.53 -3.83 -4.65
CA THR A 82 -3.38 -2.49 -4.08
C THR A 82 -1.94 -2.26 -3.65
N LEU A 83 -1.38 -1.10 -3.98
CA LEU A 83 -0.06 -0.66 -3.53
C LEU A 83 -0.25 0.28 -2.35
N ASN A 84 0.15 -0.16 -1.16
CA ASN A 84 -0.06 0.57 0.08
C ASN A 84 1.28 0.79 0.78
N ASP A 85 1.46 1.97 1.36
CA ASP A 85 2.52 2.16 2.34
C ASP A 85 2.19 1.41 3.64
N PHE A 86 3.13 1.42 4.59
CA PHE A 86 2.95 0.67 5.82
C PHE A 86 1.79 1.19 6.67
N ARG A 87 1.44 2.49 6.60
CA ARG A 87 0.33 3.04 7.39
C ARG A 87 -1.03 2.74 6.76
N ALA A 88 -1.15 2.89 5.45
CA ALA A 88 -2.34 2.50 4.70
C ALA A 88 -2.66 1.02 4.90
N LEU A 89 -1.64 0.15 4.93
CA LEU A 89 -1.83 -1.27 5.21
C LEU A 89 -2.55 -1.53 6.55
N ALA A 90 -2.20 -0.79 7.60
CA ALA A 90 -2.87 -0.93 8.90
C ALA A 90 -4.35 -0.58 8.83
N TYR A 91 -4.69 0.50 8.14
CA TYR A 91 -6.07 0.98 8.05
C TYR A 91 -6.91 0.09 7.14
N LEU A 92 -6.37 -0.37 6.01
CA LEU A 92 -7.11 -1.17 5.03
C LEU A 92 -7.30 -2.63 5.45
N TYR A 93 -6.30 -3.23 6.11
CA TYR A 93 -6.32 -4.67 6.43
C TYR A 93 -6.45 -4.93 7.94
N GLY A 94 -6.58 -3.90 8.76
CA GLY A 94 -6.57 -4.03 10.23
C GLY A 94 -5.24 -4.58 10.78
N TRP A 95 -4.17 -4.56 9.99
CA TRP A 95 -2.88 -5.12 10.41
C TRP A 95 -2.20 -4.20 11.43
N SER A 96 -1.73 -4.75 12.54
CA SER A 96 -0.94 -3.98 13.49
C SER A 96 0.44 -3.70 12.87
N THR A 97 0.70 -2.44 12.50
CA THR A 97 1.99 -2.03 11.91
C THR A 97 2.99 -1.53 12.94
N GLY A 98 2.65 -1.69 14.22
CA GLY A 98 3.52 -1.47 15.36
C GLY A 98 3.50 -2.66 16.32
N GLY A 99 4.29 -2.59 17.37
CA GLY A 99 4.27 -3.63 18.40
C GLY A 99 5.13 -4.85 18.04
N LYS A 100 4.81 -5.97 18.68
CA LYS A 100 5.60 -7.20 18.57
C LYS A 100 5.53 -7.85 17.17
N TYR A 101 4.42 -7.68 16.46
CA TYR A 101 4.11 -8.40 15.22
C TYR A 101 3.94 -7.48 14.00
N ALA A 102 4.66 -6.35 13.99
CA ALA A 102 4.45 -5.30 13.00
C ALA A 102 4.62 -5.73 11.53
N CYS A 103 5.47 -6.72 11.24
CA CYS A 103 5.78 -7.10 9.87
C CYS A 103 4.69 -8.04 9.31
N PRO A 104 3.94 -7.63 8.27
CA PRO A 104 2.90 -8.47 7.66
C PRO A 104 3.46 -9.75 7.05
N SER A 105 4.67 -9.71 6.48
CA SER A 105 5.30 -10.88 5.89
C SER A 105 5.84 -11.87 6.93
N CYS A 106 6.20 -11.40 8.12
CA CYS A 106 6.76 -12.27 9.18
C CYS A 106 5.69 -12.72 10.16
N ALA A 107 4.63 -11.94 10.36
CA ALA A 107 3.59 -12.17 11.35
C ALA A 107 4.16 -12.50 12.74
N ILE A 108 3.79 -13.66 13.30
CA ILE A 108 4.28 -14.15 14.59
C ILE A 108 5.79 -14.37 14.64
N LEU A 109 6.44 -14.54 13.47
CA LEU A 109 7.89 -14.71 13.34
C LEU A 109 8.63 -13.37 13.25
N THR A 110 7.96 -12.25 13.52
CA THR A 110 8.60 -10.93 13.57
C THR A 110 9.61 -10.91 14.70
N LYS A 111 10.89 -10.74 14.36
CA LYS A 111 11.97 -10.55 15.34
C LYS A 111 11.94 -9.11 15.86
N SER A 112 11.14 -8.89 16.90
CA SER A 112 11.00 -7.60 17.58
C SER A 112 11.47 -7.67 19.03
N PHE A 113 11.97 -6.54 19.52
CA PHE A 113 12.46 -6.37 20.88
C PHE A 113 12.04 -4.99 21.38
N ARG A 114 11.62 -4.87 22.64
CA ARG A 114 11.29 -3.59 23.27
C ARG A 114 12.30 -3.28 24.38
N PRO A 115 13.21 -2.29 24.19
CA PRO A 115 14.14 -1.90 25.24
C PRO A 115 13.39 -1.35 26.46
N LYS A 116 13.83 -1.74 27.67
CA LYS A 116 13.22 -1.30 28.94
C LYS A 116 13.16 0.23 29.08
N LYS A 117 14.19 0.93 28.60
CA LYS A 117 14.32 2.40 28.68
C LYS A 117 13.88 3.14 27.40
N GLY A 118 13.49 2.43 26.33
CA GLY A 118 13.21 3.02 25.01
C GLY A 118 11.73 3.11 24.63
N GLY A 119 10.86 2.33 25.30
CA GLY A 119 9.41 2.39 25.12
C GLY A 119 8.85 1.92 23.76
N LYS A 120 9.67 1.85 22.71
CA LYS A 120 9.31 1.46 21.33
C LYS A 120 9.84 0.07 20.98
N PHE A 121 9.19 -0.60 20.03
CA PHE A 121 9.69 -1.85 19.47
C PHE A 121 10.75 -1.56 18.40
N CYS A 122 11.86 -2.28 18.49
CA CYS A 122 12.92 -2.36 17.50
C CYS A 122 12.76 -3.69 16.74
N TYR A 123 13.06 -3.68 15.43
CA TYR A 123 12.99 -4.87 14.59
C TYR A 123 14.41 -5.21 14.13
N MET A 124 14.90 -6.40 14.47
CA MET A 124 16.30 -6.79 14.19
C MET A 124 16.39 -7.91 13.15
N GLY A 125 15.25 -8.31 12.59
CA GLY A 125 15.12 -9.43 11.65
C GLY A 125 15.44 -9.12 10.18
N HIS A 126 15.91 -7.91 9.84
CA HIS A 126 16.03 -7.44 8.46
C HIS A 126 16.91 -8.33 7.56
N ARG A 127 17.91 -9.01 8.14
CA ARG A 127 18.86 -9.87 7.40
C ARG A 127 18.27 -11.21 6.94
N ARG A 128 17.06 -11.56 7.38
CA ARG A 128 16.40 -12.85 7.04
C ARG A 128 16.08 -13.01 5.55
N TRP A 129 16.03 -11.92 4.80
CA TRP A 129 15.70 -11.90 3.37
C TRP A 129 16.93 -11.97 2.47
N LEU A 130 18.15 -11.87 3.04
CA LEU A 130 19.38 -12.07 2.29
C LEU A 130 19.57 -13.55 1.94
N PRO A 131 20.31 -13.92 0.88
CA PRO A 131 20.67 -15.30 0.62
C PRO A 131 21.34 -15.99 1.83
N PRO A 132 21.19 -17.31 2.03
CA PRO A 132 21.79 -18.02 3.16
C PRO A 132 23.29 -17.79 3.34
N ASN A 133 24.02 -17.67 2.23
CA ASN A 133 25.47 -17.49 2.21
C ASN A 133 25.93 -16.02 2.26
N HIS A 134 25.01 -15.06 2.39
CA HIS A 134 25.35 -13.64 2.36
C HIS A 134 26.20 -13.22 3.58
N ILE A 135 27.30 -12.50 3.35
CA ILE A 135 28.28 -12.14 4.39
C ILE A 135 27.66 -11.42 5.60
N TYR A 136 26.69 -10.52 5.37
CA TYR A 136 26.00 -9.80 6.43
C TYR A 136 25.18 -10.69 7.36
N ARG A 137 24.81 -11.93 6.97
CA ARG A 137 24.18 -12.88 7.91
C ARG A 137 25.14 -13.33 9.01
N LYS A 138 26.47 -13.31 8.76
CA LYS A 138 27.51 -13.75 9.69
C LYS A 138 28.07 -12.60 10.55
N LEU A 139 27.88 -11.34 10.15
CA LEU A 139 28.39 -10.14 10.83
C LEU A 139 27.52 -9.71 12.04
N ASN A 140 27.20 -10.63 12.95
CA ASN A 140 26.37 -10.35 14.13
C ASN A 140 26.99 -9.32 15.09
N SER A 141 28.32 -9.15 15.09
CA SER A 141 29.01 -8.16 15.93
C SER A 141 28.85 -6.72 15.43
N GLN A 142 28.65 -6.52 14.12
CA GLN A 142 28.49 -5.19 13.52
C GLN A 142 27.03 -4.73 13.49
N PHE A 143 26.09 -5.67 13.57
CA PHE A 143 24.66 -5.40 13.53
C PHE A 143 24.04 -5.95 14.80
N ALA A 144 23.63 -5.04 15.69
CA ALA A 144 23.09 -5.37 17.01
C ALA A 144 22.10 -6.56 16.94
N THR A 145 22.51 -7.69 17.49
CA THR A 145 21.61 -8.76 17.92
C THR A 145 21.66 -8.76 19.43
N LEU A 146 20.71 -8.05 20.03
CA LEU A 146 20.40 -8.19 21.46
C LEU A 146 19.47 -9.39 21.64
#